data_AF-A0A1G5ZQ40-F1
#
_entry.id   AF-A0A1G5ZQ40-F1
#
_cell.length_a   1.000
_cell.length_b   1.000
_cell.length_c   1.000
_cell.angle_alpha   90.00
_cell.angle_beta   90.00
_cell.angle_gamma   90.00
#
_symmetry.space_group_name_H-M   'P 1'
#
loop_
_entity.id
_entity.type
_entity.pdbx_description
1 polymer ?
#
loop_
_entity_poly.entity_id
_entity_poly.type
_entity_poly.pdbx_seq_one_letter_code
_entity_poly.pdbx_strand_id
1 'polypeptide(L)' 'MDTVDKENRGLNDVQLSLLRMFNREMSYEESVEIRDLLTNHYSQKLKSEVDQMVSQKKISQKNYDQLREK' A
#
# COMPACT_ATOMS: atom_id res chain seq x y z
N MET A 1 6.01 19.15 -20.29
CA MET A 1 5.27 19.36 -19.02
C MET A 1 5.86 18.34 -18.09
N ASP A 2 7.02 18.70 -17.56
CA ASP A 2 7.97 17.73 -17.05
C ASP A 2 7.62 17.39 -15.61
N THR A 3 7.39 16.10 -15.42
CA THR A 3 7.20 15.42 -14.15
C THR A 3 8.45 15.61 -13.29
N VAL A 4 8.43 16.63 -12.43
CA VAL A 4 9.40 16.72 -11.34
C VAL A 4 8.81 15.98 -10.16
N ASP A 5 9.11 14.68 -10.12
CA ASP A 5 9.23 13.91 -8.89
C ASP A 5 10.14 14.70 -7.95
N LYS A 6 9.53 15.57 -7.15
CA LYS A 6 10.23 16.25 -6.07
C LYS A 6 10.49 15.17 -5.04
N GLU A 7 11.75 14.76 -4.94
CA GLU A 7 12.28 13.92 -3.87
C GLU A 7 11.81 14.46 -2.50
N ASN A 8 10.67 13.99 -2.01
CA ASN A 8 10.22 14.24 -0.65
C ASN A 8 11.06 13.34 0.26
N ARG A 9 12.25 13.81 0.63
CA ARG A 9 13.10 13.21 1.68
C ARG A 9 12.54 13.45 3.10
N GLY A 10 11.26 13.80 3.21
CA GLY A 10 10.59 14.16 4.45
C GLY A 10 9.17 13.62 4.48
N LEU A 11 8.63 13.53 5.69
CA LEU A 11 7.24 13.16 5.91
C LEU A 11 6.32 14.25 5.37
N ASN A 12 5.25 13.86 4.69
CA ASN A 12 4.22 14.80 4.24
C ASN A 12 3.39 15.32 5.43
N ASP A 13 2.59 16.35 5.19
CA ASP A 13 1.83 17.04 6.25
C ASP A 13 0.89 16.11 7.04
N VAL A 14 0.34 15.09 6.39
CA VAL A 14 -0.52 14.08 7.04
C VAL A 14 0.32 13.18 7.94
N GLN A 15 1.47 12.71 7.45
CA GLN A 15 2.40 11.89 8.23
C GLN A 15 2.95 12.64 9.45
N LEU A 16 3.27 13.93 9.30
CA LEU A 16 3.66 14.81 10.40
C LEU A 16 2.53 15.02 11.41
N SER A 17 1.30 15.18 10.93
CA SER A 17 0.12 15.33 11.78
C SER A 17 -0.15 14.05 12.58
N LEU A 18 -0.02 12.87 11.95
CA LEU A 18 -0.11 11.58 12.62
C LEU A 18 0.93 11.45 13.73
N LEU A 19 2.20 11.79 13.44
CA LEU A 19 3.26 11.78 14.47
C LEU A 19 2.98 12.72 15.64
N ARG A 20 2.46 13.92 15.37
CA ARG A 20 2.05 14.86 16.42
C ARG A 20 0.88 14.33 17.24
N MET A 21 -0.03 13.59 16.63
CA MET A 21 -1.15 12.93 17.30
C MET A 21 -0.66 11.80 18.22
N PHE A 22 0.34 11.03 17.77
CA PHE A 22 1.01 9.98 18.57
C PHE A 22 1.95 10.50 19.66
N ASN A 23 2.32 11.79 19.64
CA ASN A 23 3.13 12.42 20.69
C ASN A 23 2.34 12.68 21.99
N ARG A 24 1.08 12.25 22.05
CA ARG A 24 0.25 12.21 23.27
C ARG A 24 0.14 10.76 23.72
N GLU A 25 0.12 10.52 25.03
CA GLU A 25 -0.19 9.18 25.55
C GLU A 25 -1.54 8.73 24.98
N MET A 26 -1.49 7.64 24.24
CA MET A 26 -2.64 7.00 23.63
C MET A 26 -2.97 5.77 24.45
N SER A 27 -4.25 5.50 24.67
CA SER A 27 -4.65 4.25 25.29
C SER A 27 -4.27 3.07 24.39
N TYR A 28 -4.14 1.89 24.99
CA TYR A 28 -3.90 0.66 24.23
C TYR A 28 -5.00 0.40 23.19
N GLU A 29 -6.25 0.71 23.53
CA GLU A 29 -7.43 0.55 22.67
C GLU A 29 -7.33 1.41 21.41
N GLU A 30 -7.06 2.71 21.58
CA GLU A 30 -6.86 3.64 20.45
C GLU A 30 -5.66 3.22 19.57
N SER A 31 -4.61 2.67 20.17
CA SER A 31 -3.44 2.17 19.43
C SER A 31 -3.80 0.95 18.55
N VAL A 32 -4.66 0.07 19.05
CA VAL A 32 -5.19 -1.09 18.32
C VAL A 32 -6.08 -0.63 17.16
N GLU A 33 -6.97 0.32 17.38
CA GLU A 33 -7.86 0.85 16.34
C GLU A 33 -7.07 1.44 15.15
N ILE A 34 -6.01 2.21 15.46
CA ILE A 34 -5.15 2.80 14.42
C ILE A 34 -4.35 1.73 13.68
N ARG A 35 -3.80 0.74 14.40
CA ARG A 35 -3.11 -0.39 13.78
C ARG A 35 -4.03 -1.11 12.80
N ASP A 36 -5.27 -1.37 13.20
CA ASP A 36 -6.24 -2.10 12.37
C ASP A 36 -6.66 -1.27 11.15
N LEU A 37 -6.84 0.04 11.31
CA LEU A 37 -7.10 0.97 10.20
C LEU A 37 -5.96 0.97 9.18
N LEU A 38 -4.72 1.11 9.64
CA LEU A 38 -3.53 1.08 8.77
C LEU A 38 -3.38 -0.27 8.07
N THR A 39 -3.54 -1.37 8.81
CA THR A 39 -3.44 -2.74 8.27
C THR A 39 -4.49 -2.98 7.18
N ASN A 40 -5.73 -2.56 7.40
CA ASN A 40 -6.81 -2.68 6.44
C ASN A 40 -6.52 -1.86 5.17
N HIS A 41 -6.08 -0.61 5.33
CA HIS A 41 -5.74 0.26 4.20
C HIS A 41 -4.63 -0.34 3.32
N TYR A 42 -3.53 -0.78 3.94
CA TYR A 42 -2.41 -1.37 3.20
C TYR A 42 -2.76 -2.74 2.59
N SER A 43 -3.59 -3.55 3.25
CA SER A 43 -4.06 -4.82 2.69
C SER A 43 -4.92 -4.60 1.45
N GLN A 44 -5.80 -3.59 1.46
CA GLN A 44 -6.60 -3.22 0.30
C GLN A 44 -5.75 -2.66 -0.84
N LYS A 45 -4.76 -1.83 -0.52
CA LYS A 45 -3.81 -1.30 -1.50
C LYS A 45 -3.03 -2.44 -2.17
N LEU A 46 -2.51 -3.38 -1.38
CA LEU A 46 -1.80 -4.56 -1.88
C LEU A 46 -2.70 -5.41 -2.78
N LYS A 47 -3.95 -5.66 -2.36
CA LYS A 47 -4.91 -6.40 -3.18
C LYS A 47 -5.16 -5.69 -4.51
N SER A 48 -5.36 -4.38 -4.49
CA SER A 48 -5.56 -3.59 -5.71
C SER A 48 -4.35 -3.62 -6.62
N GLU A 49 -3.13 -3.54 -6.09
CA GLU A 49 -1.89 -3.66 -6.87
C GLU A 49 -1.73 -5.06 -7.46
N VAL A 50 -2.08 -6.12 -6.73
CA VAL A 50 -2.08 -7.50 -7.23
C VAL A 50 -3.12 -7.67 -8.34
N ASP A 51 -4.34 -7.18 -8.16
CA ASP A 51 -5.40 -7.23 -9.17
C ASP A 51 -5.02 -6.44 -10.44
N GLN A 52 -4.34 -5.30 -10.27
CA GLN A 52 -3.75 -4.55 -11.38
C GLN A 52 -2.64 -5.32 -12.07
N MET A 53 -1.73 -5.97 -11.33
CA MET A 53 -0.70 -6.81 -11.92
C MET A 53 -1.28 -8.03 -12.63
N VAL A 54 -2.32 -8.68 -12.11
CA VAL A 54 -2.98 -9.83 -12.75
C VAL A 54 -3.72 -9.41 -14.02
N SER A 55 -4.34 -8.23 -14.02
CA SER A 55 -5.02 -7.69 -15.21
C SER A 55 -4.05 -7.13 -16.26
N GLN A 56 -2.93 -6.52 -15.85
CA GLN A 56 -1.88 -6.03 -16.74
C GLN A 56 -1.01 -7.17 -17.26
N LYS A 57 -0.52 -8.04 -16.36
CA LYS A 57 0.03 -9.35 -16.70
C LYS A 57 -1.11 -10.34 -16.83
N LYS A 58 -2.09 -10.06 -17.71
CA LYS A 58 -2.92 -11.13 -18.31
C LYS A 58 -1.96 -12.28 -18.50
N ILE A 59 -2.06 -13.28 -17.63
CA ILE A 59 -1.34 -14.52 -17.80
C ILE A 59 -2.04 -15.01 -19.03
N SER A 60 -1.44 -14.70 -20.18
CA SER A 60 -1.90 -15.16 -21.46
C SER A 60 -2.17 -16.63 -21.20
N GLN A 61 -3.37 -17.13 -21.45
CA GLN A 61 -3.67 -18.55 -21.28
C GLN A 61 -2.52 -19.43 -21.82
N LYS A 62 -1.87 -18.90 -22.87
CA LYS A 62 -0.58 -19.29 -23.48
C LYS A 62 0.62 -19.54 -22.54
N ASN A 63 0.81 -18.77 -21.46
CA ASN A 63 1.90 -18.96 -20.48
C ASN A 63 1.60 -20.11 -19.50
N TYR A 64 0.33 -20.35 -19.16
CA TYR A 64 -0.04 -21.51 -18.34
C TYR A 64 0.08 -22.81 -19.15
N ASP A 65 -0.27 -22.79 -20.44
CA ASP A 65 -0.14 -23.97 -21.31
C ASP A 65 1.34 -24.34 -21.54
N GLN A 66 2.25 -23.35 -21.65
CA GLN A 66 3.69 -23.60 -21.77
C GLN A 66 4.36 -24.19 -20.52
N LEU A 67 3.75 -24.04 -19.34
CA LEU A 67 4.23 -24.66 -18.09
C LEU A 67 3.75 -26.11 -17.93
N ARG A 68 2.77 -26.56 -18.72
CA ARG A 68 2.17 -27.90 -18.64
C ARG A 68 2.75 -28.90 -19.65
N GLU A 69 3.53 -28.44 -20.62
CA GLU A 69 4.20 -29.26 -21.66
C GLU A 69 5.72 -29.37 -21.48
N LYS A 70 6.24 -29.40 -20.25
CA LYS A 70 7.63 -29.81 -19.97
C LYS A 70 7.70 -31.04 -19.10
#